data_AF-A0A815HNM0-F1
#
_entry.id   AF-A0A815HNM0-F1
#
_cell.length_a   1.000
_cell.length_b   1.000
_cell.length_c   1.000
_cell.angle_alpha   90.00
_cell.angle_beta   90.00
_cell.angle_gamma   90.00
#
_symmetry.space_group_name_H-M   'P 1'
#
loop_
_entity.id
_entity.type
_entity.pdbx_description
1 polymer ?
#
loop_
_entity_poly.entity_id
_entity_poly.type
_entity_poly.pdbx_seq_one_letter_code
_entity_poly.pdbx_strand_id
1 'polypeptide(L)'
;MIHFSDEACFRVHPTVNTNSYGTIEHSCIYKGLSFASNSTFKLTSPECVTCTCTDTGLNCCGYGAMAGTMSVKGCKRISDFCNVRFVDENDSNKPCPAFTKATRTTTTTTTTASDVDETTEEDS
;
A
#
# COMPACT_ATOMS: atom_id res chain seq x y z
N MET A 1 3.86 -20.13 -11.06
CA MET A 1 2.45 -19.74 -11.20
C MET A 1 2.01 -19.21 -9.86
N ILE A 2 1.62 -17.94 -9.77
CA ILE A 2 1.14 -17.33 -8.52
C ILE A 2 -0.35 -17.65 -8.45
N HIS A 3 -0.78 -18.37 -7.42
CA HIS A 3 -2.19 -18.62 -7.17
C HIS A 3 -2.72 -17.51 -6.28
N PHE A 4 -3.72 -16.77 -6.77
CA PHE A 4 -4.51 -15.82 -5.99
C PHE A 4 -5.83 -16.53 -5.64
N SER A 5 -6.08 -16.78 -4.36
CA SER A 5 -7.36 -17.31 -3.89
C SER A 5 -8.05 -16.27 -3.03
N ASP A 6 -9.26 -15.93 -3.46
CA ASP A 6 -10.25 -15.00 -2.91
C ASP A 6 -9.77 -13.56 -2.69
N GLU A 7 -10.46 -12.65 -3.38
CA GLU A 7 -10.28 -11.21 -3.28
C GLU A 7 -10.36 -10.80 -1.80
N ALA A 8 -9.28 -10.25 -1.24
CA ALA A 8 -9.26 -9.74 0.13
C ALA A 8 -10.02 -8.40 0.26
N CYS A 9 -11.12 -8.28 -0.48
CA CYS A 9 -12.00 -7.15 -0.47
C CYS A 9 -13.31 -7.50 0.24
N PHE A 10 -13.81 -6.60 1.07
CA PHE A 10 -15.10 -6.73 1.72
C PHE A 10 -15.91 -5.45 1.56
N ARG A 11 -17.23 -5.58 1.64
CA ARG A 11 -18.17 -4.46 1.53
C ARG A 11 -19.01 -4.32 2.79
N VAL A 12 -19.28 -3.08 3.18
CA VAL A 12 -20.18 -2.73 4.27
C VAL A 12 -21.26 -1.80 3.73
N HIS A 13 -22.51 -2.03 4.12
CA HIS A 13 -23.62 -1.18 3.70
C HIS A 13 -23.46 0.26 4.24
N PRO A 14 -23.94 1.27 3.50
CA PRO A 14 -23.87 2.65 3.93
C PRO A 14 -24.84 2.89 5.08
N THR A 15 -24.53 3.88 5.91
CA THR A 15 -25.47 4.46 6.86
C THR A 15 -26.11 5.67 6.21
N VAL A 16 -27.43 5.75 6.29
CA VAL A 16 -28.21 6.88 5.78
C VAL A 16 -28.71 7.66 6.98
N ASN A 17 -28.31 8.92 7.07
CA ASN A 17 -28.75 9.83 8.13
C ASN A 17 -29.57 10.96 7.51
N THR A 18 -30.63 11.36 8.19
CA THR A 18 -31.40 12.55 7.83
C THR A 18 -31.10 13.64 8.84
N ASN A 19 -30.62 14.79 8.39
CA ASN A 19 -30.36 15.91 9.28
C ASN A 19 -31.67 16.63 9.68
N SER A 20 -31.59 17.59 10.60
CA SER A 20 -32.75 18.36 11.08
C SER A 20 -33.43 19.22 9.99
N TYR A 21 -32.78 19.41 8.84
CA TYR A 21 -33.30 20.15 7.69
C TYR A 21 -33.94 19.24 6.64
N GLY A 22 -33.98 17.92 6.87
CA GLY A 22 -34.54 16.94 5.93
C GLY A 22 -33.59 16.54 4.80
N THR A 23 -32.33 16.94 4.84
CA THR A 23 -31.32 16.47 3.87
C THR A 23 -30.87 15.06 4.23
N ILE A 24 -30.80 14.19 3.21
CA ILE A 24 -30.27 12.83 3.32
C ILE A 24 -28.76 12.89 3.09
N GLU A 25 -27.99 12.42 4.08
CA GLU A 25 -26.54 12.29 4.01
C GLU A 25 -26.14 10.81 4.08
N HIS A 26 -25.35 10.38 3.11
CA HIS A 26 -24.76 9.05 3.06
C HIS A 26 -23.38 9.10 3.73
N SER A 27 -23.17 8.22 4.70
CA SER A 27 -21.85 8.01 5.32
C SER A 27 -21.55 6.53 5.50
N CYS A 28 -20.27 6.20 5.60
CA CYS A 28 -19.83 4.85 5.92
C CYS A 28 -19.28 4.81 7.34
N ILE A 29 -19.69 3.83 8.12
CA ILE A 29 -19.12 3.58 9.43
C ILE A 29 -18.11 2.43 9.35
N TYR A 30 -16.87 2.69 9.76
CA TYR A 30 -15.84 1.66 9.88
C TYR A 30 -15.07 1.84 11.17
N LYS A 31 -15.06 0.80 12.02
CA LYS A 31 -14.42 0.81 13.36
C LYS A 31 -14.84 2.00 14.24
N GLY A 32 -16.11 2.39 14.17
CA GLY A 32 -16.66 3.51 14.93
C GLY A 32 -16.34 4.90 14.37
N LEU A 33 -15.60 4.98 13.26
CA LEU A 33 -15.35 6.23 12.55
C LEU A 33 -16.35 6.40 11.41
N SER A 34 -16.83 7.63 11.22
CA SER A 34 -17.72 8.01 10.13
C SER A 34 -16.93 8.65 9.00
N PHE A 35 -17.13 8.16 7.79
CA PHE A 35 -16.49 8.65 6.58
C PHE A 35 -17.56 9.22 5.65
N ALA A 36 -17.30 10.42 5.12
CA ALA A 36 -18.18 11.05 4.14
C ALA A 36 -18.24 10.21 2.85
N SER A 37 -19.38 10.26 2.16
CA SER A 37 -19.48 9.64 0.84
C SER A 37 -18.43 10.22 -0.13
N ASN A 38 -17.98 9.39 -1.06
CA ASN A 38 -16.92 9.65 -2.03
C ASN A 38 -15.52 9.86 -1.41
N SER A 39 -15.33 9.56 -0.13
CA SER A 39 -14.00 9.56 0.48
C SER A 39 -13.23 8.26 0.20
N THR A 40 -11.91 8.37 0.06
CA THR A 40 -11.00 7.23 0.03
C THR A 40 -9.95 7.40 1.12
N PHE A 41 -9.73 6.35 1.90
CA PHE A 41 -8.77 6.35 3.00
C PHE A 41 -7.97 5.05 3.05
N LYS A 42 -6.79 5.14 3.65
CA LYS A 42 -5.85 4.01 3.76
C LYS A 42 -5.49 3.81 5.22
N LEU A 43 -5.63 2.58 5.70
CA LEU A 43 -5.27 2.17 7.06
C LEU A 43 -4.02 1.30 6.99
N THR A 44 -2.93 1.81 7.56
CA THR A 44 -1.58 1.26 7.39
C THR A 44 -1.09 0.36 8.51
N SER A 45 -1.73 0.35 9.68
CA SER A 45 -1.37 -0.60 10.74
C SER A 45 -2.45 -0.61 11.82
N PRO A 46 -2.93 -1.79 12.26
CA PRO A 46 -2.61 -3.15 11.80
C PRO A 46 -3.41 -3.66 10.59
N GLU A 47 -4.27 -2.83 9.99
CA GLU A 47 -5.33 -3.30 9.08
C GLU A 47 -4.86 -3.55 7.65
N CYS A 48 -3.92 -2.76 7.14
CA CYS A 48 -3.42 -2.88 5.77
C CYS A 48 -4.55 -2.91 4.73
N VAL A 49 -5.51 -1.99 4.84
CA VAL A 49 -6.63 -1.88 3.90
C VAL A 49 -6.68 -0.49 3.27
N THR A 50 -7.12 -0.45 2.02
CA THR A 50 -7.56 0.77 1.36
C THR A 50 -9.07 0.68 1.20
N CYS A 51 -9.78 1.69 1.67
CA CYS A 51 -11.23 1.74 1.66
C CYS A 51 -11.73 2.95 0.88
N THR A 52 -12.81 2.75 0.14
CA THR A 52 -13.55 3.82 -0.55
C THR A 52 -14.99 3.78 -0.07
N CYS A 53 -15.44 4.88 0.52
CA CYS A 53 -16.84 5.09 0.85
C CYS A 53 -17.56 5.67 -0.36
N THR A 54 -18.65 5.03 -0.76
CA THR A 54 -19.54 5.47 -1.84
C THR A 54 -20.97 5.55 -1.31
N ASP A 55 -21.88 6.12 -2.10
CA ASP A 55 -23.31 6.15 -1.75
C ASP A 55 -23.90 4.74 -1.59
N THR A 56 -23.27 3.74 -2.21
CA THR A 56 -23.68 2.32 -2.15
C THR A 56 -23.08 1.56 -0.97
N GLY A 57 -22.17 2.18 -0.22
CA GLY A 57 -21.47 1.55 0.90
C GLY A 57 -19.96 1.71 0.84
N LEU A 58 -19.32 1.09 1.82
CA LEU A 58 -17.87 1.04 1.96
C LEU A 58 -17.32 -0.18 1.24
N ASN A 59 -16.33 0.01 0.37
CA ASN A 59 -15.57 -1.08 -0.21
C ASN A 59 -14.13 -0.99 0.29
N CYS A 60 -13.65 -2.02 0.99
CA CYS A 60 -12.30 -2.08 1.55
C CYS A 60 -11.55 -3.26 0.96
N CYS A 61 -10.36 -3.02 0.43
CA CYS A 61 -9.47 -4.06 -0.08
C CYS A 61 -8.17 -4.10 0.73
N GLY A 62 -7.81 -5.28 1.19
CA GLY A 62 -6.52 -5.53 1.82
C GLY A 62 -5.37 -5.37 0.82
N TYR A 63 -4.25 -4.89 1.31
CA TYR A 63 -2.99 -4.81 0.58
C TYR A 63 -1.85 -5.40 1.42
N GLY A 64 -0.73 -5.71 0.77
CA GLY A 64 0.42 -6.27 1.46
C GLY A 64 0.08 -7.60 2.14
N ALA A 65 0.26 -7.68 3.46
CA ALA A 65 0.00 -8.90 4.22
C ALA A 65 -1.48 -9.30 4.21
N MET A 66 -2.38 -8.33 4.01
CA MET A 66 -3.82 -8.54 3.91
C MET A 66 -4.31 -8.61 2.48
N ALA A 67 -3.45 -8.61 1.46
CA ALA A 67 -3.84 -8.76 0.04
C ALA A 67 -4.37 -10.15 -0.34
N GLY A 68 -4.66 -11.01 0.64
CA GLY A 68 -5.03 -12.41 0.47
C GLY A 68 -3.86 -13.37 0.53
N THR A 69 -4.09 -14.60 0.07
CA THR A 69 -3.07 -15.66 0.07
C THR A 69 -2.25 -15.57 -1.21
N MET A 70 -0.95 -15.32 -1.06
CA MET A 70 0.03 -15.37 -2.14
C MET A 70 1.09 -16.40 -1.78
N SER A 71 1.12 -17.52 -2.51
CA SER A 71 2.16 -18.53 -2.38
C SER A 71 3.01 -18.59 -3.64
N VAL A 72 4.33 -18.69 -3.44
CA VAL A 72 5.30 -18.82 -4.52
C VAL A 72 6.18 -20.01 -4.18
N LYS A 73 6.19 -21.03 -5.05
CA LYS A 73 6.96 -22.26 -4.83
C LYS A 73 8.45 -21.95 -4.63
N GLY A 74 9.05 -22.53 -3.59
CA GLY A 74 10.45 -22.31 -3.24
C GLY A 74 10.71 -21.02 -2.47
N CYS A 75 9.65 -20.31 -2.05
CA CYS A 75 9.79 -19.03 -1.38
C CYS A 75 8.88 -18.91 -0.16
N LYS A 76 9.45 -18.35 0.91
CA LYS A 76 8.74 -18.06 2.15
C LYS A 76 8.29 -16.61 2.16
N ARG A 77 7.01 -16.39 2.48
CA ARG A 77 6.46 -15.06 2.71
C ARG A 77 6.85 -14.59 4.11
N ILE A 78 7.51 -13.44 4.22
CA ILE A 78 7.71 -12.72 5.47
C ILE A 78 6.89 -11.43 5.39
N SER A 79 6.04 -11.23 6.40
CA SER A 79 5.22 -10.04 6.53
C SER A 79 5.73 -9.20 7.71
N ASP A 80 5.91 -7.91 7.47
CA ASP A 80 6.18 -6.89 8.48
C ASP A 80 5.12 -5.80 8.34
N PHE A 81 4.08 -5.89 9.17
CA PHE A 81 2.83 -5.13 9.00
C PHE A 81 2.26 -5.29 7.58
N CYS A 82 2.16 -4.20 6.83
CA CYS A 82 1.66 -4.22 5.46
C CYS A 82 2.74 -4.46 4.41
N ASN A 83 4.00 -4.58 4.81
CA ASN A 83 5.07 -4.89 3.87
C ASN A 83 5.23 -6.40 3.78
N VAL A 84 5.23 -6.92 2.56
CA VAL A 84 5.46 -8.34 2.29
C VAL A 84 6.72 -8.47 1.48
N ARG A 85 7.63 -9.31 1.95
CA ARG A 85 8.81 -9.73 1.20
C ARG A 85 8.80 -11.25 1.04
N PHE A 86 9.28 -11.70 -0.11
CA PHE A 86 9.48 -13.11 -0.38
C PHE A 86 10.96 -13.42 -0.31
N VAL A 87 11.32 -14.35 0.57
CA VAL A 87 12.69 -14.81 0.77
C VAL A 87 12.80 -16.27 0.32
N ASP A 88 14.02 -16.76 0.17
CA ASP A 88 14.25 -18.18 -0.11
C ASP A 88 13.64 -19.04 1.00
N GLU A 89 12.99 -20.14 0.61
CA GLU A 89 12.33 -21.05 1.57
C GLU A 89 13.34 -21.72 2.52
N ASN A 90 14.58 -21.94 2.07
CA ASN A 90 15.65 -22.56 2.86
C ASN A 90 16.56 -21.52 3.54
N ASP A 91 16.55 -20.26 3.11
CA ASP A 91 17.40 -19.19 3.65
C ASP A 91 16.68 -17.83 3.68
N SER A 92 16.16 -17.46 4.86
CA SER A 92 15.40 -16.21 5.01
C SER A 92 16.22 -14.92 4.84
N ASN A 93 17.54 -15.01 4.72
CA ASN A 93 18.40 -13.86 4.41
C ASN A 93 18.60 -13.66 2.91
N LYS A 94 18.18 -14.61 2.06
CA LYS A 94 18.30 -14.52 0.60
C LYS A 94 16.98 -14.09 -0.03
N PRO A 95 17.02 -13.24 -1.08
CA PRO A 95 15.82 -12.91 -1.84
C PRO A 95 15.30 -14.18 -2.54
N CYS A 96 13.97 -14.31 -2.63
CA CYS A 96 13.34 -15.40 -3.35
C CYS A 96 13.79 -15.43 -4.84
N PRO A 97 14.30 -16.56 -5.36
CA PRO A 97 14.78 -16.69 -6.74
C PRO A 97 13.73 -16.37 -7.82
N ALA A 98 12.44 -16.50 -7.49
CA ALA A 98 11.35 -16.17 -8.41
C ALA A 98 11.20 -14.64 -8.65
N PHE A 99 11.75 -13.80 -7.77
CA PHE A 99 11.65 -12.33 -7.86
C PHE A 99 12.97 -11.64 -8.20
N THR A 100 14.08 -12.37 -8.34
CA THR A 100 15.40 -11.80 -8.71
C THR A 100 15.61 -11.59 -10.21
N LYS A 101 14.65 -11.96 -11.07
CA LYS A 101 14.71 -11.72 -12.53
C LYS A 101 14.24 -10.30 -12.93
N ALA A 102 14.84 -9.25 -12.35
CA ALA A 102 14.71 -7.89 -12.88
C ALA A 102 15.79 -6.93 -12.33
N THR A 103 17.07 -7.30 -12.42
CA THR A 103 18.15 -6.30 -12.32
C THR A 103 18.89 -6.28 -13.65
N ARG A 104 18.26 -5.70 -14.68
CA ARG A 104 18.93 -5.41 -15.95
C ARG A 104 19.45 -3.97 -15.88
N THR A 105 20.71 -3.85 -15.48
CA THR A 105 21.67 -2.79 -15.81
C THR A 105 21.13 -1.36 -15.85
N THR A 106 21.09 -0.68 -14.69
CA THR A 106 21.19 0.78 -14.69
C THR A 106 22.66 1.14 -14.82
N THR A 107 23.12 1.38 -16.04
CA THR A 107 24.40 2.04 -16.30
C THR A 107 24.29 3.45 -15.74
N THR A 108 24.92 3.70 -14.58
CA THR A 108 25.16 5.04 -14.08
C THR A 108 26.14 5.72 -15.02
N THR A 109 25.63 6.45 -16.02
CA THR A 109 26.41 7.43 -16.75
C THR A 109 26.62 8.62 -15.81
N THR A 110 27.74 8.60 -15.08
CA THR A 110 28.28 9.77 -14.39
C THR A 110 28.51 10.85 -15.44
N THR A 111 27.57 11.79 -15.54
CA THR A 111 27.75 13.02 -16.31
C THR A 111 28.52 13.98 -15.42
N THR A 112 29.82 14.07 -15.65
CA THR A 112 30.68 15.11 -15.13
C THR A 112 30.29 16.43 -15.82
N ALA A 113 29.74 17.37 -15.07
CA ALA A 113 29.68 18.80 -15.40
C ALA A 113 30.34 19.52 -14.22
N SER A 114 31.58 19.96 -14.39
CA SER A 114 31.96 21.33 -14.78
C SER A 114 31.87 22.31 -13.61
N ASP A 115 33.06 22.73 -13.17
CA ASP A 115 33.48 24.12 -12.99
C ASP A 115 32.53 25.10 -12.30
N VAL A 116 32.91 25.59 -11.09
CA VAL A 116 33.00 27.01 -10.63
C VAL A 116 33.66 26.93 -9.24
N ASP A 117 34.97 27.14 -9.11
CA ASP A 117 35.69 28.41 -8.95
C ASP A 117 35.51 29.09 -7.58
N GLU A 118 36.67 29.41 -7.02
CA GLU A 118 37.03 29.82 -5.67
C GLU A 118 36.97 31.34 -5.54
N THR A 119 36.28 31.88 -4.53
CA THR A 119 36.54 33.26 -4.05
C THR A 119 36.42 33.37 -2.54
N THR A 120 37.58 33.63 -1.94
CA THR A 120 37.89 34.19 -0.62
C THR A 120 37.37 35.61 -0.46
N GLU A 121 36.81 35.95 0.70
CA GLU A 121 36.85 37.31 1.27
C GLU A 121 37.03 37.22 2.81
N GLU A 122 38.20 37.68 3.26
CA GLU A 122 38.45 38.23 4.60
C GLU A 122 37.69 39.54 4.75
N ASP A 123 37.09 39.83 5.92
CA ASP A 123 37.44 40.97 6.79
C ASP A 123 36.57 40.99 8.07
N SER A 124 37.17 41.55 9.12
CA SER A 124 36.65 42.06 10.40
C SER A 124 36.70 41.15 11.64
#